data_AF-A0A4U6XJQ3-F1
#
_entry.id   AF-A0A4U6XJQ3-F1
#
_cell.length_a   1.000
_cell.length_b   1.000
_cell.length_c   1.000
_cell.angle_alpha   90.00
_cell.angle_beta   90.00
_cell.angle_gamma   90.00
#
_symmetry.space_group_name_H-M   'P 1'
#
loop_
_entity.id
_entity.type
_entity.pdbx_description
1 polymer ?
#
loop_
_entity_poly.entity_id
_entity_poly.type
_entity_poly.pdbx_seq_one_letter_code
_entity_poly.pdbx_strand_id
1 'polypeptide(L)'
;MRFAVALTTLVAVAMAVPLEDVKQLSARNDLLGDDIEARDLKLLERDVEEVAKRTVNTTEVAEDEGETVTKRAVNATELAEDEGEAVTKRAVNATELAEDEGEAVTRRAVNATELAEDEGEAVTKRAVNATELAEDEGEAVTKRAVNATELAEDEGEAVTKRDVNAADLSDEEEAVTKREVNAAEAAEDEEAVTKREINAAEAAEDEEAVTKREINAAEAAEDEEAVTKRDVNATEAAEIEEAE
;
A
#
# COMPACT_ATOMS: atom_id res chain seq x y z
N MET A 1 40.97 -47.90 54.93
CA MET A 1 39.97 -48.94 54.59
C MET A 1 38.74 -48.76 55.44
N ARG A 2 37.56 -49.00 54.84
CA ARG A 2 36.18 -49.00 55.39
C ARG A 2 35.37 -47.73 55.13
N PHE A 3 35.02 -47.57 53.85
CA PHE A 3 33.71 -47.07 53.44
C PHE A 3 32.66 -48.11 53.85
N ALA A 4 31.74 -47.76 54.76
CA ALA A 4 30.43 -48.40 54.88
C ALA A 4 29.55 -47.61 55.86
N VAL A 5 28.27 -47.49 55.49
CA VAL A 5 27.12 -47.11 56.34
C VAL A 5 26.86 -45.62 56.53
N ALA A 6 26.26 -44.99 55.52
CA ALA A 6 25.29 -43.90 55.71
C ALA A 6 24.29 -43.85 54.53
N LEU A 7 23.84 -45.01 54.05
CA LEU A 7 22.83 -45.14 53.00
C LEU A 7 21.59 -45.86 53.54
N THR A 8 21.01 -45.36 54.64
CA THR A 8 19.80 -45.94 55.25
C THR A 8 18.80 -44.91 55.79
N THR A 9 19.02 -43.61 55.59
CA THR A 9 18.12 -42.56 56.11
C THR A 9 17.46 -41.68 55.05
N LEU A 10 17.57 -42.01 53.75
CA LEU A 10 16.87 -41.30 52.66
C LEU A 10 15.66 -42.07 52.07
N VAL A 11 15.18 -43.11 52.74
CA VAL A 11 14.02 -43.93 52.27
C VAL A 11 12.78 -43.75 53.17
N ALA A 12 12.84 -42.92 54.20
CA ALA A 12 11.76 -42.78 55.19
C ALA A 12 10.98 -41.45 55.11
N VAL A 13 10.85 -40.85 53.92
CA VAL A 13 9.82 -39.82 53.63
C VAL A 13 9.01 -40.22 52.37
N ALA A 14 8.79 -41.52 52.19
CA ALA A 14 7.78 -42.06 51.29
C ALA A 14 6.57 -42.48 52.13
N MET A 15 6.01 -41.56 52.92
CA MET A 15 4.74 -41.80 53.60
C MET A 15 3.60 -41.31 52.71
N ALA A 16 2.91 -42.29 52.12
CA ALA A 16 1.51 -42.24 51.71
C ALA A 16 1.09 -41.02 50.86
N VAL A 17 1.53 -40.97 49.60
CA VAL A 17 0.67 -40.39 48.56
C VAL A 17 -0.39 -41.46 48.26
N PRO A 18 -1.68 -41.25 48.59
CA PRO A 18 -2.72 -42.24 48.31
C PRO A 18 -2.75 -42.55 46.81
N LEU A 19 -3.04 -43.81 46.44
CA LEU A 19 -3.06 -44.26 45.04
C LEU A 19 -4.02 -43.43 44.16
N GLU A 20 -5.07 -42.85 44.75
CA GLU A 20 -5.95 -41.85 44.11
C GLU A 20 -5.19 -40.59 43.64
N ASP A 21 -4.24 -40.10 44.43
CA ASP A 21 -3.47 -38.89 44.11
C ASP A 21 -2.48 -39.13 42.97
N VAL A 22 -1.92 -40.35 42.85
CA VAL A 22 -1.03 -40.72 41.74
C VAL A 22 -1.79 -40.81 40.41
N LYS A 23 -3.03 -41.32 40.43
CA LYS A 23 -3.90 -41.35 39.24
C LYS A 23 -4.36 -39.96 38.85
N GLN A 24 -4.69 -39.10 39.82
CA GLN A 24 -4.99 -37.69 39.56
C GLN A 24 -3.79 -36.94 39.01
N LEU A 25 -2.58 -37.21 39.50
CA LEU A 25 -1.33 -36.63 38.99
C LEU A 25 -1.00 -37.11 37.57
N SER A 26 -1.19 -38.39 37.26
CA SER A 26 -1.03 -38.92 35.89
C SER A 26 -2.04 -38.28 34.96
N ALA A 27 -3.33 -38.32 35.30
CA ALA A 27 -4.38 -37.71 34.48
C ALA A 27 -4.17 -36.21 34.29
N ARG A 28 -3.68 -35.50 35.31
CA ARG A 28 -3.36 -34.07 35.22
C ARG A 28 -2.12 -33.81 34.36
N ASN A 29 -1.10 -34.68 34.38
CA ASN A 29 0.05 -34.58 33.49
C ASN A 29 -0.29 -34.94 32.04
N ASP A 30 -1.18 -35.91 31.82
CA ASP A 30 -1.68 -36.26 30.48
C ASP A 30 -2.54 -35.11 29.93
N LEU A 31 -3.43 -34.52 30.75
CA LEU A 31 -4.21 -33.33 30.37
C LEU A 31 -3.34 -32.10 30.10
N LEU A 32 -2.26 -31.91 30.89
CA LEU A 32 -1.27 -30.85 30.66
C LEU A 32 -0.40 -31.13 29.43
N GLY A 33 -0.10 -32.39 29.12
CA GLY A 33 0.62 -32.79 27.91
C GLY A 33 -0.21 -32.50 26.67
N ASP A 34 -1.48 -32.92 26.66
CA ASP A 34 -2.44 -32.65 25.59
C ASP A 34 -2.69 -31.13 25.43
N ASP A 35 -2.80 -30.38 26.54
CA ASP A 35 -2.96 -28.91 26.53
C ASP A 35 -1.69 -28.18 26.05
N ILE A 36 -0.49 -28.71 26.32
CA ILE A 36 0.77 -28.12 25.84
C ILE A 36 0.96 -28.44 24.36
N GLU A 37 0.72 -29.67 23.92
CA GLU A 37 0.79 -30.04 22.49
C GLU A 37 -0.27 -29.30 21.68
N ALA A 38 -1.49 -29.11 22.20
CA ALA A 38 -2.52 -28.29 21.57
C ALA A 38 -2.16 -26.80 21.56
N ARG A 39 -1.46 -26.28 22.57
CA ARG A 39 -0.98 -24.89 22.59
C ARG A 39 0.22 -24.65 21.68
N ASP A 40 1.13 -25.62 21.58
CA ASP A 40 2.28 -25.56 20.67
C ASP A 40 1.83 -25.68 19.21
N LEU A 41 0.83 -26.52 18.88
CA LEU A 41 0.22 -26.51 17.54
C LEU A 41 -0.49 -25.18 17.25
N LYS A 42 -1.23 -24.64 18.22
CA LYS A 42 -1.95 -23.35 18.06
C LYS A 42 -1.03 -22.12 18.02
N LEU A 43 0.25 -22.28 18.38
CA LEU A 43 1.29 -21.25 18.22
C LEU A 43 2.00 -21.35 16.86
N LEU A 44 1.96 -22.51 16.20
CA LEU A 44 2.53 -22.75 14.87
C LEU A 44 1.52 -22.50 13.73
N GLU A 45 0.22 -22.64 13.99
CA GLU A 45 -0.89 -22.35 13.06
C GLU A 45 -1.71 -21.12 13.49
N ARG A 46 -1.09 -20.15 14.18
CA ARG A 46 -1.76 -18.85 14.29
C ARG A 46 -1.61 -18.18 12.94
N ASP A 47 -2.51 -18.50 12.01
CA ASP A 47 -2.82 -17.67 10.86
C ASP A 47 -2.71 -16.22 11.36
N VAL A 48 -1.70 -15.50 10.86
CA VAL A 48 -1.47 -14.13 11.33
C VAL A 48 -2.53 -13.29 10.62
N GLU A 49 -3.74 -13.34 11.19
CA GLU A 49 -4.93 -12.64 10.71
C GLU A 49 -4.67 -11.12 10.67
N GLU A 50 -3.86 -10.61 11.62
CA GLU A 50 -3.54 -9.18 11.72
C GLU A 50 -2.12 -8.93 12.27
N VAL A 51 -1.34 -8.16 11.51
CA VAL A 51 -0.07 -7.55 11.91
C VAL A 51 -0.23 -6.03 12.01
N ALA A 52 0.12 -5.45 13.16
CA ALA A 52 0.08 -4.01 13.35
C ALA A 52 1.34 -3.47 14.05
N LYS A 53 2.15 -2.69 13.32
CA LYS A 53 3.35 -2.03 13.85
C LYS A 53 3.16 -0.51 13.97
N ARG A 54 3.66 0.06 15.07
CA ARG A 54 3.72 1.51 15.28
C ARG A 54 5.09 1.93 15.76
N THR A 55 5.73 2.82 15.02
CA THR A 55 7.11 3.25 15.27
C THR A 55 7.27 4.76 15.27
N VAL A 56 8.31 5.25 15.95
CA VAL A 56 8.67 6.67 16.01
C VAL A 56 10.19 6.76 15.97
N ASN A 57 10.73 7.60 15.08
CA ASN A 57 12.18 7.79 14.90
C ASN A 57 12.90 6.46 14.69
N THR A 58 12.51 5.74 13.65
CA THR A 58 13.05 4.42 13.32
C THR A 58 13.71 4.50 11.96
N THR A 59 14.82 3.82 11.75
CA THR A 59 15.42 3.77 10.41
C THR A 59 14.55 2.92 9.50
N GLU A 60 14.26 1.69 9.93
CA GLU A 60 13.59 0.69 9.12
C GLU A 60 12.51 -0.03 9.94
N VAL A 61 11.33 -0.20 9.35
CA VAL A 61 10.28 -1.06 9.89
C VAL A 61 10.24 -2.33 9.06
N ALA A 62 10.76 -3.42 9.63
CA ALA A 62 10.91 -4.72 8.97
C ALA A 62 9.61 -5.22 8.32
N GLU A 63 9.79 -6.05 7.28
CA GLU A 63 8.76 -6.82 6.56
C GLU A 63 7.85 -7.63 7.49
N ASP A 64 6.61 -7.86 7.04
CA ASP A 64 5.62 -8.72 7.65
C ASP A 64 4.76 -9.40 6.58
N GLU A 65 4.31 -10.63 6.87
CA GLU A 65 3.30 -11.35 6.10
C GLU A 65 2.06 -11.57 6.99
N GLY A 66 0.86 -11.44 6.42
CA GLY A 66 -0.39 -11.78 7.10
C GLY A 66 -1.64 -11.41 6.30
N GLU A 67 -2.83 -11.87 6.72
CA GLU A 67 -4.09 -11.51 6.04
C GLU A 67 -4.28 -9.98 6.03
N THR A 68 -3.96 -9.33 7.15
CA THR A 68 -3.96 -7.87 7.23
C THR A 68 -2.66 -7.33 7.83
N VAL A 69 -1.97 -6.44 7.12
CA VAL A 69 -0.73 -5.79 7.57
C VAL A 69 -0.92 -4.29 7.68
N THR A 70 -0.60 -3.70 8.83
CA THR A 70 -0.70 -2.25 9.06
C THR A 70 0.55 -1.70 9.73
N LYS A 71 1.30 -0.86 9.00
CA LYS A 71 2.44 -0.09 9.54
C LYS A 71 2.09 1.38 9.71
N ARG A 72 2.43 1.95 10.88
CA ARG A 72 2.36 3.40 11.12
C ARG A 72 3.68 3.93 11.65
N ALA A 73 4.24 4.92 10.99
CA ALA A 73 5.50 5.52 11.39
C ALA A 73 5.44 7.04 11.50
N VAL A 74 6.17 7.58 12.47
CA VAL A 74 6.53 9.00 12.55
C VAL A 74 8.05 9.09 12.44
N ASN A 75 8.56 9.68 11.35
CA ASN A 75 9.98 9.71 11.03
C ASN A 75 10.54 8.29 10.87
N ALA A 76 10.22 7.67 9.74
CA ALA A 76 10.94 6.51 9.24
C ALA A 76 11.91 6.94 8.16
N THR A 77 13.00 6.18 7.94
CA THR A 77 13.65 6.23 6.62
C THR A 77 12.84 5.36 5.66
N GLU A 78 12.53 4.15 6.09
CA GLU A 78 11.94 3.10 5.24
C GLU A 78 10.87 2.31 6.00
N LEU A 79 9.77 2.02 5.31
CA LEU A 79 8.85 0.94 5.67
C LEU A 79 9.03 -0.15 4.63
N ALA A 80 9.64 -1.26 5.03
CA ALA A 80 9.92 -2.39 4.16
C ALA A 80 8.64 -3.00 3.59
N GLU A 81 8.83 -3.80 2.54
CA GLU A 81 7.82 -4.60 1.85
C GLU A 81 6.96 -5.44 2.78
N ASP A 82 5.68 -5.59 2.44
CA ASP A 82 4.71 -6.42 3.14
C ASP A 82 3.84 -7.18 2.12
N GLU A 83 3.48 -8.41 2.47
CA GLU A 83 2.55 -9.24 1.69
C GLU A 83 1.28 -9.54 2.51
N GLY A 84 0.10 -9.44 1.88
CA GLY A 84 -1.15 -9.81 2.55
C GLY A 84 -2.42 -9.55 1.73
N GLU A 85 -3.59 -10.03 2.18
CA GLU A 85 -4.85 -9.66 1.52
C GLU A 85 -5.09 -8.14 1.62
N ALA A 86 -4.76 -7.53 2.75
CA ALA A 86 -4.86 -6.08 2.92
C ALA A 86 -3.62 -5.46 3.59
N VAL A 87 -2.89 -4.63 2.83
CA VAL A 87 -1.69 -3.93 3.30
C VAL A 87 -1.98 -2.44 3.47
N THR A 88 -1.56 -1.85 4.60
CA THR A 88 -1.73 -0.42 4.86
C THR A 88 -0.49 0.21 5.52
N LYS A 89 0.19 1.08 4.77
CA LYS A 89 1.30 1.91 5.28
C LYS A 89 0.86 3.35 5.53
N ARG A 90 1.21 3.90 6.70
CA ARG A 90 1.01 5.32 7.02
C ARG A 90 2.26 5.95 7.59
N ALA A 91 2.75 7.00 6.94
CA ALA A 91 3.92 7.75 7.37
C ALA A 91 3.63 9.26 7.47
N VAL A 92 4.24 9.92 8.46
CA VAL A 92 4.29 11.40 8.50
C VAL A 92 5.49 11.91 7.73
N ASN A 93 6.67 11.36 8.03
CA ASN A 93 7.90 11.60 7.27
C ASN A 93 8.50 10.22 7.01
N ALA A 94 8.63 9.88 5.74
CA ALA A 94 9.37 8.73 5.25
C ALA A 94 10.27 9.19 4.11
N THR A 95 11.40 8.53 3.90
CA THR A 95 12.05 8.64 2.59
C THR A 95 11.27 7.76 1.61
N GLU A 96 11.06 6.50 2.01
CA GLU A 96 10.54 5.46 1.14
C GLU A 96 9.47 4.64 1.86
N LEU A 97 8.40 4.34 1.14
CA LEU A 97 7.51 3.23 1.43
C LEU A 97 7.78 2.21 0.33
N ALA A 98 8.47 1.11 0.67
CA ALA A 98 8.80 0.05 -0.28
C ALA A 98 7.55 -0.64 -0.79
N GLU A 99 7.72 -1.38 -1.89
CA GLU A 99 6.73 -2.21 -2.61
C GLU A 99 5.81 -3.00 -1.68
N ASP A 100 4.55 -3.23 -2.05
CA ASP A 100 3.64 -4.12 -1.32
C ASP A 100 2.81 -4.92 -2.33
N GLU A 101 2.54 -6.18 -2.00
CA GLU A 101 1.66 -7.05 -2.78
C GLU A 101 0.41 -7.42 -1.96
N GLY A 102 -0.77 -7.34 -2.58
CA GLY A 102 -2.00 -7.79 -1.94
C GLY A 102 -3.30 -7.53 -2.70
N GLU A 103 -4.43 -8.10 -2.26
CA GLU A 103 -5.73 -7.78 -2.87
C GLU A 103 -6.05 -6.28 -2.72
N ALA A 104 -5.74 -5.69 -1.56
CA ALA A 104 -5.98 -4.28 -1.28
C ALA A 104 -4.76 -3.60 -0.63
N VAL A 105 -4.12 -2.69 -1.37
CA VAL A 105 -2.95 -1.96 -0.90
C VAL A 105 -3.29 -0.49 -0.67
N THR A 106 -2.90 0.07 0.48
CA THR A 106 -3.16 1.49 0.80
C THR A 106 -1.97 2.18 1.45
N ARG A 107 -1.46 3.20 0.76
CA ARG A 107 -0.37 4.05 1.27
C ARG A 107 -0.84 5.47 1.58
N ARG A 108 -0.38 6.00 2.71
CA ARG A 108 -0.60 7.41 3.08
C ARG A 108 0.66 8.05 3.63
N ALA A 109 1.13 9.09 2.97
CA ALA A 109 2.25 9.89 3.42
C ALA A 109 1.87 11.37 3.58
N VAL A 110 2.48 12.05 4.55
CA VAL A 110 2.44 13.52 4.59
C VAL A 110 3.64 14.08 3.83
N ASN A 111 4.85 13.63 4.17
CA ASN A 111 6.06 13.88 3.40
C ASN A 111 6.70 12.54 3.09
N ALA A 112 6.84 12.24 1.80
CA ALA A 112 7.61 11.13 1.29
C ALA A 112 8.53 11.64 0.18
N THR A 113 9.68 10.99 -0.01
CA THR A 113 10.37 11.12 -1.29
C THR A 113 9.63 10.25 -2.29
N GLU A 114 9.41 8.99 -1.95
CA GLU A 114 8.92 7.97 -2.86
C GLU A 114 7.83 7.12 -2.20
N LEU A 115 6.75 6.89 -2.94
CA LEU A 115 5.83 5.77 -2.72
C LEU A 115 6.07 4.82 -3.89
N ALA A 116 6.83 3.75 -3.64
CA ALA A 116 7.17 2.71 -4.61
C ALA A 116 5.93 2.04 -5.22
N GLU A 117 6.15 1.21 -6.21
CA GLU A 117 5.14 0.39 -6.90
C GLU A 117 4.31 -0.45 -5.92
N ASP A 118 3.06 -0.75 -6.27
CA ASP A 118 2.17 -1.66 -5.56
C ASP A 118 1.44 -2.53 -6.59
N GLU A 119 1.32 -3.83 -6.31
CA GLU A 119 0.52 -4.77 -7.11
C GLU A 119 -0.72 -5.21 -6.32
N GLY A 120 -1.91 -5.14 -6.94
CA GLY A 120 -3.14 -5.63 -6.30
C GLY A 120 -4.45 -5.42 -7.04
N GLU A 121 -5.55 -6.04 -6.59
CA GLU A 121 -6.88 -5.74 -7.18
C GLU A 121 -7.26 -4.27 -6.97
N ALA A 122 -6.94 -3.72 -5.80
CA ALA A 122 -7.24 -2.32 -5.47
C ALA A 122 -6.05 -1.61 -4.80
N VAL A 123 -5.45 -0.66 -5.50
CA VAL A 123 -4.33 0.15 -5.01
C VAL A 123 -4.77 1.57 -4.71
N THR A 124 -4.34 2.12 -3.56
CA THR A 124 -4.62 3.51 -3.19
C THR A 124 -3.43 4.22 -2.57
N LYS A 125 -2.85 5.18 -3.29
CA LYS A 125 -1.81 6.09 -2.80
C LYS A 125 -2.37 7.46 -2.43
N ARG A 126 -1.92 8.01 -1.30
CA ARG A 126 -2.22 9.40 -0.89
C ARG A 126 -0.99 10.10 -0.34
N ALA A 127 -0.65 11.25 -0.92
CA ALA A 127 0.47 12.07 -0.48
C ALA A 127 0.07 13.55 -0.31
N VAL A 128 0.84 14.29 0.52
CA VAL A 128 0.67 15.76 0.69
C VAL A 128 1.89 16.54 0.22
N ASN A 129 3.07 15.94 0.28
CA ASN A 129 4.25 16.34 -0.48
C ASN A 129 4.96 15.03 -0.81
N ALA A 130 5.02 14.71 -2.09
CA ALA A 130 5.79 13.58 -2.60
C ALA A 130 6.70 14.09 -3.71
N THR A 131 7.86 13.47 -3.85
CA THR A 131 8.62 13.66 -5.09
C THR A 131 7.96 12.78 -6.15
N GLU A 132 7.76 11.51 -5.83
CA GLU A 132 7.33 10.49 -6.76
C GLU A 132 6.21 9.62 -6.17
N LEU A 133 5.16 9.40 -6.96
CA LEU A 133 4.23 8.28 -6.80
C LEU A 133 4.48 7.35 -7.98
N ALA A 134 5.16 6.24 -7.73
CA ALA A 134 5.49 5.24 -8.74
C ALA A 134 4.23 4.59 -9.32
N GLU A 135 4.42 3.89 -10.43
CA GLU A 135 3.43 3.09 -11.14
C GLU A 135 2.77 2.07 -10.23
N ASP A 136 1.51 1.73 -10.52
CA ASP A 136 0.75 0.72 -9.80
C ASP A 136 0.04 -0.18 -10.81
N GLU A 137 0.02 -1.49 -10.53
CA GLU A 137 -0.71 -2.46 -11.33
C GLU A 137 -1.96 -2.95 -10.56
N GLY A 138 -3.14 -2.85 -11.18
CA GLY A 138 -4.36 -3.38 -10.56
C GLY A 138 -5.67 -3.16 -11.29
N GLU A 139 -6.75 -3.86 -10.88
CA GLU A 139 -8.09 -3.60 -11.46
C GLU A 139 -8.55 -2.16 -11.20
N ALA A 140 -8.26 -1.64 -10.00
CA ALA A 140 -8.65 -0.29 -9.60
C ALA A 140 -7.51 0.45 -8.88
N VAL A 141 -6.95 1.46 -9.55
CA VAL A 141 -5.89 2.31 -9.01
C VAL A 141 -6.43 3.69 -8.63
N THR A 142 -6.04 4.21 -7.46
CA THR A 142 -6.39 5.56 -7.03
C THR A 142 -5.20 6.30 -6.44
N LYS A 143 -4.69 7.30 -7.17
CA LYS A 143 -3.70 8.26 -6.67
C LYS A 143 -4.37 9.56 -6.23
N ARG A 144 -3.84 10.16 -5.16
CA ARG A 144 -4.19 11.51 -4.71
C ARG A 144 -2.97 12.20 -4.13
N ALA A 145 -2.54 13.29 -4.74
CA ALA A 145 -1.47 14.09 -4.23
C ALA A 145 -1.87 15.56 -4.02
N VAL A 146 -1.12 16.18 -3.13
CA VAL A 146 -0.92 17.62 -3.10
C VAL A 146 0.58 17.78 -3.27
N ASN A 147 1.02 18.69 -4.14
CA ASN A 147 2.43 18.92 -4.43
C ASN A 147 3.22 17.62 -4.71
N ALA A 148 2.84 16.90 -5.75
CA ALA A 148 3.67 15.85 -6.33
C ALA A 148 4.59 16.45 -7.39
N THR A 149 5.79 15.90 -7.56
CA THR A 149 6.68 16.30 -8.67
C THR A 149 6.49 15.41 -9.87
N GLU A 150 6.20 14.12 -9.65
CA GLU A 150 5.94 13.10 -10.66
C GLU A 150 4.82 12.20 -10.13
N LEU A 151 3.83 11.90 -10.98
CA LEU A 151 2.98 10.71 -10.82
C LEU A 151 3.14 9.87 -12.07
N ALA A 152 3.59 8.63 -11.88
CA ALA A 152 3.78 7.70 -12.98
C ALA A 152 2.46 7.16 -13.53
N GLU A 153 2.57 6.59 -14.74
CA GLU A 153 1.60 5.75 -15.44
C GLU A 153 1.06 4.66 -14.50
N ASP A 154 -0.20 4.25 -14.68
CA ASP A 154 -0.82 3.18 -13.91
C ASP A 154 -1.41 2.16 -14.87
N GLU A 155 -1.19 0.87 -14.62
CA GLU A 155 -1.82 -0.18 -15.41
C GLU A 155 -3.10 -0.66 -14.70
N GLY A 156 -4.26 -0.46 -15.32
CA GLY A 156 -5.51 -0.96 -14.75
C GLY A 156 -6.79 -0.72 -15.55
N GLU A 157 -7.85 -1.45 -15.18
CA GLU A 157 -9.18 -1.29 -15.80
C GLU A 157 -9.83 0.05 -15.42
N ALA A 158 -9.52 0.59 -14.24
CA ALA A 158 -10.10 1.84 -13.76
C ALA A 158 -9.12 2.64 -12.90
N VAL A 159 -8.64 3.74 -13.45
CA VAL A 159 -7.69 4.61 -12.77
C VAL A 159 -8.36 5.92 -12.36
N THR A 160 -8.00 6.42 -11.18
CA THR A 160 -8.49 7.70 -10.66
C THR A 160 -7.38 8.54 -10.06
N LYS A 161 -7.00 9.61 -10.74
CA LYS A 161 -6.02 10.60 -10.28
C LYS A 161 -6.71 11.87 -9.77
N ARG A 162 -6.13 12.50 -8.74
CA ARG A 162 -6.66 13.73 -8.14
C ARG A 162 -5.56 14.52 -7.50
N ASP A 163 -5.15 15.57 -8.18
CA ASP A 163 -3.90 16.21 -7.86
C ASP A 163 -4.03 17.73 -7.81
N VAL A 164 -3.17 18.33 -6.97
CA VAL A 164 -3.08 19.78 -6.80
C VAL A 164 -1.62 20.16 -6.81
N ASN A 165 -1.22 20.97 -7.78
CA ASN A 165 0.18 21.32 -8.05
C ASN A 165 1.03 20.07 -8.36
N ALA A 166 0.63 19.29 -9.36
CA ALA A 166 1.45 18.22 -9.92
C ALA A 166 2.21 18.70 -11.16
N ALA A 167 3.31 18.03 -11.47
CA ALA A 167 4.07 18.16 -12.71
C ALA A 167 4.42 16.75 -13.20
N ASP A 168 4.78 16.62 -14.48
CA ASP A 168 5.18 15.35 -15.12
C ASP A 168 4.19 14.22 -14.84
N LEU A 169 3.05 14.31 -15.52
CA LEU A 169 2.08 13.23 -15.65
C LEU A 169 2.25 12.66 -17.07
N SER A 170 2.44 11.34 -17.14
CA SER A 170 2.21 10.55 -18.34
C SER A 170 1.31 9.40 -17.95
N ASP A 171 0.33 9.12 -18.81
CA ASP A 171 -0.76 8.19 -18.55
C ASP A 171 -0.99 7.36 -19.83
N GLU A 172 -1.05 6.02 -19.70
CA GLU A 172 -1.55 5.12 -20.75
C GLU A 172 -2.56 4.14 -20.14
N GLU A 173 -3.86 4.36 -20.38
CA GLU A 173 -4.90 3.78 -19.53
C GLU A 173 -6.21 3.50 -20.30
N GLU A 174 -6.90 2.39 -19.99
CA GLU A 174 -8.19 2.06 -20.64
C GLU A 174 -9.34 2.97 -20.16
N ALA A 175 -9.43 3.25 -18.85
CA ALA A 175 -10.48 4.11 -18.33
C ALA A 175 -10.03 4.99 -17.17
N VAL A 176 -10.04 6.30 -17.40
CA VAL A 176 -9.40 7.28 -16.53
C VAL A 176 -10.39 8.31 -16.01
N THR A 177 -10.24 8.66 -14.73
CA THR A 177 -10.94 9.81 -14.16
C THR A 177 -9.99 10.76 -13.42
N LYS A 178 -9.71 11.91 -14.04
CA LYS A 178 -8.81 12.93 -13.48
C LYS A 178 -9.55 14.07 -12.81
N ARG A 179 -8.90 14.69 -11.82
CA ARG A 179 -9.30 15.99 -11.28
C ARG A 179 -8.06 16.77 -10.88
N GLU A 180 -7.84 17.83 -11.61
CA GLU A 180 -6.55 18.48 -11.74
C GLU A 180 -6.66 19.94 -11.29
N VAL A 181 -5.71 20.43 -10.49
CA VAL A 181 -5.58 21.88 -10.19
C VAL A 181 -4.13 22.30 -10.25
N ASN A 182 -3.81 23.27 -11.11
CA ASN A 182 -2.44 23.73 -11.36
C ASN A 182 -1.51 22.57 -11.76
N ALA A 183 -1.93 21.76 -12.73
CA ALA A 183 -1.15 20.63 -13.22
C ALA A 183 -0.44 20.98 -14.53
N ALA A 184 0.60 20.22 -14.86
CA ALA A 184 1.28 20.29 -16.14
C ALA A 184 1.61 18.85 -16.60
N GLU A 185 1.09 18.48 -17.76
CA GLU A 185 1.09 17.12 -18.30
C GLU A 185 1.80 17.11 -19.67
N ALA A 186 2.56 16.05 -19.94
CA ALA A 186 3.50 16.03 -21.07
C ALA A 186 3.01 15.20 -22.26
N ALA A 187 2.37 14.05 -22.01
CA ALA A 187 1.86 13.15 -23.03
C ALA A 187 0.84 12.19 -22.40
N GLU A 188 -0.29 11.97 -23.09
CA GLU A 188 -1.36 11.09 -22.63
C GLU A 188 -1.92 10.28 -23.80
N ASP A 189 -2.17 8.98 -23.57
CA ASP A 189 -2.84 8.06 -24.51
C ASP A 189 -3.94 7.30 -23.75
N GLU A 190 -5.21 7.60 -24.02
CA GLU A 190 -6.33 7.12 -23.20
C GLU A 190 -7.55 6.68 -24.03
N GLU A 191 -8.10 5.48 -23.77
CA GLU A 191 -9.31 5.05 -24.48
C GLU A 191 -10.56 5.80 -23.98
N ALA A 192 -10.80 5.84 -22.67
CA ALA A 192 -12.01 6.43 -22.10
C ALA A 192 -11.72 7.34 -20.90
N VAL A 193 -11.79 8.65 -21.13
CA VAL A 193 -11.36 9.64 -20.13
C VAL A 193 -12.46 10.59 -19.66
N THR A 194 -12.44 10.89 -18.36
CA THR A 194 -13.23 11.98 -17.77
C THR A 194 -12.36 12.97 -16.99
N LYS A 195 -12.18 14.16 -17.55
CA LYS A 195 -11.29 15.21 -17.05
C LYS A 195 -12.03 16.37 -16.36
N ARG A 196 -11.33 17.04 -15.44
CA ARG A 196 -11.79 18.26 -14.76
C ARG A 196 -10.58 19.05 -14.29
N GLU A 197 -10.12 19.94 -15.15
CA GLU A 197 -8.96 20.79 -14.90
C GLU A 197 -9.31 22.20 -14.43
N ILE A 198 -8.41 22.75 -13.61
CA ILE A 198 -8.32 24.18 -13.34
C ILE A 198 -6.85 24.61 -13.43
N ASN A 199 -6.53 25.55 -14.31
CA ASN A 199 -5.17 26.02 -14.59
C ASN A 199 -4.22 24.86 -14.96
N ALA A 200 -4.65 23.96 -15.85
CA ALA A 200 -3.79 22.90 -16.38
C ALA A 200 -3.10 23.33 -17.68
N ALA A 201 -2.04 22.62 -18.03
CA ALA A 201 -1.38 22.75 -19.32
C ALA A 201 -0.97 21.35 -19.81
N GLU A 202 -1.51 20.94 -20.96
CA GLU A 202 -1.28 19.65 -21.60
C GLU A 202 -0.52 19.85 -22.91
N ALA A 203 0.49 19.01 -23.19
CA ALA A 203 1.36 19.17 -24.35
C ALA A 203 1.00 18.27 -25.54
N ALA A 204 0.50 17.06 -25.29
CA ALA A 204 0.08 16.11 -26.31
C ALA A 204 -0.93 15.12 -25.71
N GLU A 205 -2.03 14.89 -26.41
CA GLU A 205 -3.08 13.98 -26.00
C GLU A 205 -3.60 13.19 -27.21
N ASP A 206 -3.79 11.88 -27.03
CA ASP A 206 -4.49 10.97 -27.94
C ASP A 206 -5.62 10.29 -27.15
N GLU A 207 -6.87 10.61 -27.46
CA GLU A 207 -8.04 10.17 -26.68
C GLU A 207 -9.18 9.64 -27.55
N GLU A 208 -9.65 8.40 -27.33
CA GLU A 208 -10.78 7.87 -28.11
C GLU A 208 -12.13 8.48 -27.65
N ALA A 209 -12.41 8.46 -26.34
CA ALA A 209 -13.70 8.87 -25.80
C ALA A 209 -13.56 9.77 -24.57
N VAL A 210 -13.78 11.07 -24.77
CA VAL A 210 -13.47 12.10 -23.77
C VAL A 210 -14.67 12.90 -23.28
N THR A 211 -14.68 13.17 -21.97
CA THR A 211 -15.53 14.19 -21.35
C THR A 211 -14.72 15.16 -20.49
N LYS A 212 -14.50 16.39 -20.97
CA LYS A 212 -13.72 17.42 -20.27
C LYS A 212 -14.56 18.53 -19.64
N ARG A 213 -13.99 19.18 -18.62
CA ARG A 213 -14.48 20.45 -18.05
C ARG A 213 -13.33 21.27 -17.53
N GLU A 214 -12.90 22.23 -18.32
CA GLU A 214 -11.72 23.02 -18.02
C GLU A 214 -12.03 24.45 -17.59
N ILE A 215 -11.12 24.99 -16.79
CA ILE A 215 -11.04 26.42 -16.48
C ILE A 215 -9.58 26.86 -16.58
N ASN A 216 -9.28 27.80 -17.48
CA ASN A 216 -7.91 28.29 -17.74
C ASN A 216 -6.93 27.16 -18.14
N ALA A 217 -7.36 26.21 -18.97
CA ALA A 217 -6.49 25.18 -19.52
C ALA A 217 -5.74 25.69 -20.77
N ALA A 218 -4.61 25.07 -21.09
CA ALA A 218 -3.87 25.32 -22.32
C ALA A 218 -3.38 24.00 -22.90
N GLU A 219 -3.88 23.64 -24.08
CA GLU A 219 -3.56 22.40 -24.78
C GLU A 219 -2.75 22.72 -26.06
N ALA A 220 -1.77 21.87 -26.39
CA ALA A 220 -0.85 22.13 -27.51
C ALA A 220 -1.00 21.19 -28.72
N ALA A 221 -1.44 19.95 -28.51
CA ALA A 221 -1.70 18.97 -29.55
C ALA A 221 -2.72 17.95 -29.02
N GLU A 222 -3.79 17.71 -29.77
CA GLU A 222 -4.91 16.85 -29.39
C GLU A 222 -5.36 16.05 -30.60
N ASP A 223 -5.44 14.73 -30.46
CA ASP A 223 -6.20 13.85 -31.34
C ASP A 223 -7.36 13.27 -30.51
N GLU A 224 -8.60 13.58 -30.89
CA GLU A 224 -9.78 13.13 -30.15
C GLU A 224 -10.89 12.62 -31.09
N GLU A 225 -11.40 11.40 -30.85
CA GLU A 225 -12.46 10.82 -31.69
C GLU A 225 -13.88 11.23 -31.22
N ALA A 226 -14.20 11.04 -29.92
CA ALA A 226 -15.55 11.23 -29.38
C ALA A 226 -15.59 12.17 -28.16
N VAL A 227 -15.95 13.44 -28.43
CA VAL A 227 -15.66 14.54 -27.50
C VAL A 227 -16.90 15.19 -26.88
N THR A 228 -16.85 15.46 -25.57
CA THR A 228 -17.76 16.40 -24.89
C THR A 228 -17.04 17.37 -23.95
N LYS A 229 -16.78 18.61 -24.41
CA LYS A 229 -16.08 19.65 -23.61
C LYS A 229 -17.00 20.73 -23.01
N ARG A 230 -16.50 21.45 -21.99
CA ARG A 230 -17.12 22.64 -21.40
C ARG A 230 -16.03 23.53 -20.80
N ASP A 231 -15.67 24.55 -21.54
CA ASP A 231 -14.42 25.25 -21.24
C ASP A 231 -14.68 26.70 -20.86
N VAL A 232 -13.87 27.20 -19.93
CA VAL A 232 -13.88 28.58 -19.50
C VAL A 232 -12.48 29.12 -19.57
N ASN A 233 -12.21 29.98 -20.56
CA ASN A 233 -10.90 30.58 -20.78
C ASN A 233 -9.79 29.54 -21.08
N ALA A 234 -10.14 28.46 -21.78
CA ALA A 234 -9.18 27.51 -22.34
C ALA A 234 -8.57 28.02 -23.65
N THR A 235 -7.35 27.58 -23.96
CA THR A 235 -6.65 27.92 -25.21
C THR A 235 -6.02 26.69 -25.83
N GLU A 236 -6.49 26.33 -27.02
CA GLU A 236 -5.94 25.25 -27.86
C GLU A 236 -4.94 25.86 -28.87
N ALA A 237 -3.76 25.26 -29.02
CA ALA A 237 -2.83 25.65 -30.08
C ALA A 237 -3.20 24.92 -31.39
N ALA A 238 -3.60 25.68 -32.41
CA ALA A 238 -4.00 25.10 -33.69
C ALA A 238 -2.83 24.35 -34.38
N GLU A 239 -3.09 23.12 -34.82
CA GLU A 239 -2.23 22.39 -35.74
C GLU A 239 -1.96 23.21 -37.01
N ILE A 240 -0.69 23.28 -37.41
CA ILE A 240 -0.31 23.82 -38.71
C ILE A 240 -0.60 22.72 -39.73
N GLU A 241 -1.80 22.76 -40.34
CA GLU A 241 -2.10 21.95 -41.52
C GLU A 241 -1.11 22.38 -42.64
N GLU A 242 -0.07 21.59 -42.89
CA GLU A 242 0.83 21.80 -44.03
C GLU A 242 0.01 21.60 -45.31
N ALA A 243 -0.44 22.70 -45.92
CA ALA A 243 -1.07 22.68 -47.23
C ALA A 243 -0.05 22.25 -48.31
N GLU A 244 -0.17 21.01 -48.81
CA GLU A 244 0.51 20.50 -50.01
C GLU A 244 0.00 21.14 -51.32
#